data_AF-A0A378C3I1-F1
#
_entry.id   AF-A0A378C3I1-F1
#
_cell.length_a   1.000
_cell.length_b   1.000
_cell.length_c   1.000
_cell.angle_alpha   90.00
_cell.angle_beta   90.00
_cell.angle_gamma   90.00
#
_symmetry.space_group_name_H-M   'P 1'
#
loop_
_entity.id
_entity.type
_entity.pdbx_description
1 polymer ?
#
loop_
_entity_poly.entity_id
_entity_poly.type
_entity_poly.pdbx_seq_one_letter_code
_entity_poly.pdbx_strand_id
1 'polypeptide(L)'
;MAAALKGAGEIGFTIISLTFSLIAVLIPLLFMGDIVGRLFREFAVTLAVAILISAVVSLTLTPMMCARMLSHESLRKQNRFSRASERFFERVIAVYGRWLSRVLNHPWLTLRRRPEHPGAVDYPVGLYPERLFPDPG
;
A
#
# COMPACT_ATOMS: atom_id res chain seq x y z
N MET A 1 -11.21 -1.80 -25.38
CA MET A 1 -9.92 -2.53 -25.24
C MET A 1 -8.73 -1.58 -24.99
N ALA A 2 -8.59 -0.47 -25.72
CA ALA A 2 -7.46 0.47 -25.56
C ALA A 2 -7.27 1.05 -24.14
N ALA A 3 -8.36 1.35 -23.42
CA ALA A 3 -8.27 1.89 -22.06
C ALA A 3 -7.72 0.87 -21.03
N ALA A 4 -8.08 -0.41 -21.15
CA ALA A 4 -7.59 -1.47 -20.25
C ALA A 4 -6.11 -1.82 -20.52
N LEU A 5 -5.68 -1.78 -21.79
CA LEU A 5 -4.27 -1.95 -22.17
C LEU A 5 -3.40 -0.80 -21.66
N LYS A 6 -3.88 0.45 -21.75
CA LYS A 6 -3.16 1.62 -21.23
C LYS A 6 -3.11 1.62 -19.69
N GLY A 7 -4.23 1.30 -19.03
CA GLY A 7 -4.28 1.17 -17.58
C GLY A 7 -3.40 0.03 -17.05
N ALA A 8 -3.36 -1.12 -17.73
CA ALA A 8 -2.48 -2.23 -17.34
C ALA A 8 -0.99 -1.83 -17.38
N GLY A 9 -0.58 -0.99 -18.33
CA GLY A 9 0.78 -0.46 -18.41
C GLY A 9 1.15 0.48 -17.25
N GLU A 10 0.26 1.41 -16.91
CA GLU A 10 0.47 2.36 -15.78
C GLU A 10 0.49 1.65 -14.41
N ILE A 11 -0.37 0.64 -14.23
CA ILE A 11 -0.44 -0.15 -13.00
C ILE A 11 0.81 -1.06 -12.88
N GLY A 12 1.27 -1.65 -13.99
CA GLY A 12 2.48 -2.48 -14.01
C GLY A 12 3.72 -1.71 -13.54
N PHE A 13 3.92 -0.50 -14.04
CA PHE A 13 5.01 0.39 -13.61
C PHE A 13 4.94 0.71 -12.10
N THR A 14 3.73 0.94 -11.58
CA THR A 14 3.48 1.19 -10.16
C THR A 14 3.86 -0.02 -9.29
N ILE A 15 3.48 -1.24 -9.70
CA ILE A 15 3.78 -2.47 -8.96
C ILE A 15 5.29 -2.72 -8.89
N ILE A 16 6.00 -2.51 -10.00
CA ILE A 16 7.47 -2.64 -10.05
C ILE A 16 8.12 -1.65 -9.07
N SER A 17 7.66 -0.39 -9.08
CA SER A 17 8.18 0.66 -8.19
C SER A 17 7.94 0.35 -6.71
N LEU A 18 6.76 -0.18 -6.36
CA LEU A 18 6.43 -0.56 -4.98
C LEU A 18 7.30 -1.74 -4.52
N THR A 19 7.52 -2.72 -5.40
CA THR A 19 8.40 -3.87 -5.14
C THR A 19 9.84 -3.42 -4.91
N PHE A 20 10.34 -2.50 -5.73
CA PHE A 20 11.70 -1.96 -5.59
C PHE A 20 11.87 -1.18 -4.27
N SER A 21 10.89 -0.36 -3.90
CA SER A 21 10.87 0.36 -2.62
C SER A 21 10.97 -0.60 -1.43
N LEU A 22 10.23 -1.70 -1.49
CA LEU A 22 10.22 -2.71 -0.43
C LEU A 22 11.57 -3.41 -0.31
N ILE A 23 12.20 -3.80 -1.43
CA ILE A 23 13.55 -4.37 -1.44
C ILE A 23 14.56 -3.38 -0.83
N ALA A 24 14.50 -2.10 -1.21
CA ALA A 24 15.41 -1.08 -0.71
C ALA A 24 15.35 -0.91 0.82
N VAL A 25 14.17 -1.04 1.42
CA VAL A 25 13.98 -1.01 2.88
C VAL A 25 14.47 -2.29 3.57
N LEU A 26 14.48 -3.43 2.86
CA LEU A 26 14.98 -4.70 3.41
C LEU A 26 16.51 -4.80 3.41
N ILE A 27 17.20 -4.08 2.53
CA ILE A 27 18.67 -4.05 2.47
C ILE A 27 19.32 -3.66 3.82
N PRO A 28 18.96 -2.55 4.50
CA PRO A 28 19.57 -2.20 5.78
C PRO A 28 19.32 -3.25 6.88
N LEU A 29 18.19 -3.97 6.82
CA LEU A 29 17.91 -5.10 7.71
C LEU A 29 18.83 -6.30 7.46
N LEU A 30 19.24 -6.54 6.21
CA LEU A 30 20.18 -7.59 5.84
C LEU A 30 21.63 -7.29 6.28
N PHE A 31 21.98 -6.02 6.45
CA PHE A 31 23.33 -5.59 6.87
C PHE A 31 23.53 -5.54 8.38
N MET A 32 22.50 -5.76 9.20
CA MET A 32 22.66 -5.94 10.65
C MET A 32 23.22 -7.34 10.94
N GLY A 33 24.54 -7.49 10.89
CA GLY A 33 25.28 -8.76 11.01
C GLY A 33 25.38 -9.38 12.42
N ASP A 34 24.35 -9.26 13.25
CA ASP A 34 24.29 -9.92 14.57
C ASP A 34 23.47 -11.23 14.51
N ILE A 35 23.31 -11.98 15.61
CA ILE A 35 22.45 -13.19 15.67
C ILE A 35 21.05 -12.91 15.09
N VAL A 36 20.58 -11.69 15.36
CA VAL A 36 19.37 -11.09 14.84
C VAL A 36 19.34 -11.06 13.30
N GLY A 37 20.44 -10.66 12.65
CA GLY A 37 20.54 -10.60 11.18
C GLY A 37 20.35 -11.92 10.45
N ARG A 38 20.73 -13.05 11.07
CA ARG A 38 20.55 -14.38 10.46
C ARG A 38 19.06 -14.73 10.34
N LEU A 39 18.31 -14.54 11.42
CA LEU A 39 16.85 -14.75 11.47
C LEU A 39 16.10 -13.77 10.56
N PHE A 40 16.49 -12.49 10.55
CA PHE A 40 15.90 -11.48 9.67
C PHE A 40 16.20 -11.73 8.20
N ARG A 41 17.36 -12.32 7.87
CA ARG A 41 17.70 -12.69 6.49
C ARG A 41 16.81 -13.82 5.96
N GLU A 42 16.57 -14.89 6.72
CA GLU A 42 15.62 -15.94 6.32
C GLU A 42 14.19 -15.39 6.13
N PHE A 43 13.75 -14.51 7.03
CA PHE A 43 12.43 -13.87 6.93
C PHE A 43 12.33 -12.93 5.72
N ALA A 44 13.34 -12.09 5.50
CA ALA A 44 13.39 -11.16 4.37
C ALA A 44 13.38 -11.89 3.02
N VAL A 45 14.10 -13.00 2.90
CA VAL A 45 14.08 -13.85 1.69
C VAL A 45 12.67 -14.41 1.44
N THR A 46 12.01 -14.90 2.49
CA THR A 46 10.63 -15.42 2.40
C THR A 46 9.66 -14.34 1.92
N LEU A 47 9.74 -13.13 2.50
CA LEU A 47 8.92 -11.99 2.07
C LEU A 47 9.21 -11.61 0.62
N ALA A 48 10.48 -11.50 0.24
CA ALA A 48 10.87 -11.14 -1.13
C ALA A 48 10.29 -12.12 -2.16
N VAL A 49 10.38 -13.43 -1.89
CA VAL A 49 9.79 -14.47 -2.74
C VAL A 49 8.26 -14.37 -2.77
N ALA A 50 7.61 -14.18 -1.62
CA ALA A 50 6.16 -14.02 -1.53
C ALA A 50 5.65 -12.80 -2.32
N ILE A 51 6.37 -11.67 -2.26
CA ILE A 51 6.05 -10.44 -3.00
C ILE A 51 6.19 -10.68 -4.51
N LEU A 52 7.29 -11.31 -4.95
CA LEU A 52 7.51 -11.65 -6.37
C LEU A 52 6.39 -12.52 -6.93
N ILE A 53 6.02 -13.59 -6.23
CA ILE A 53 4.92 -14.48 -6.63
C ILE A 53 3.60 -13.70 -6.66
N SER A 54 3.32 -12.89 -5.64
CA SER A 54 2.10 -12.07 -5.58
C SER A 54 2.02 -11.06 -6.73
N ALA A 55 3.14 -10.43 -7.09
CA ALA A 55 3.20 -9.51 -8.23
C ALA A 55 2.88 -10.23 -9.55
N VAL A 56 3.47 -11.40 -9.80
CA VAL A 56 3.19 -12.21 -11.01
C VAL A 56 1.73 -12.64 -11.06
N VAL A 57 1.20 -13.15 -9.94
CA VAL A 57 -0.20 -13.55 -9.83
C VAL A 57 -1.11 -12.35 -10.06
N SER A 58 -0.85 -11.19 -9.44
CA SER A 58 -1.65 -9.98 -9.61
C SER A 58 -1.62 -9.46 -11.04
N LEU A 59 -0.44 -9.36 -11.68
CA LEU A 59 -0.34 -8.92 -13.08
C LEU A 59 -1.06 -9.87 -14.05
N THR A 60 -1.32 -11.12 -13.65
CA THR A 60 -2.06 -12.09 -14.44
C THR A 60 -3.56 -12.09 -14.10
N LEU A 61 -3.89 -12.02 -12.80
CA LEU A 61 -5.27 -11.98 -12.32
C LEU A 61 -5.96 -10.68 -12.69
N THR A 62 -5.28 -9.54 -12.61
CA THR A 62 -5.84 -8.21 -12.94
C THR A 62 -6.32 -8.14 -14.39
N PRO A 63 -5.54 -8.45 -15.44
CA PRO A 63 -6.03 -8.43 -16.82
C PRO A 63 -7.07 -9.52 -17.06
N MET A 64 -6.95 -10.69 -16.43
CA MET A 64 -7.93 -11.77 -16.59
C MET A 64 -9.29 -11.41 -15.96
N MET A 65 -9.29 -10.78 -14.78
CA MET A 65 -10.50 -10.25 -14.15
C MET A 65 -11.05 -9.07 -14.93
N CYS A 66 -10.23 -8.11 -15.37
CA CYS A 66 -10.68 -7.01 -16.21
C CYS A 66 -11.30 -7.51 -17.52
N ALA A 67 -10.66 -8.45 -18.21
CA ALA A 67 -11.19 -9.05 -19.44
C ALA A 67 -12.46 -9.86 -19.18
N ARG A 68 -12.51 -10.65 -18.10
CA ARG A 68 -13.67 -11.48 -17.76
C ARG A 68 -14.85 -10.66 -17.26
N MET A 69 -14.63 -9.60 -16.48
CA MET A 69 -15.70 -8.72 -15.97
C MET A 69 -16.26 -7.87 -17.12
N LEU A 70 -15.40 -7.33 -18.00
CA LEU A 70 -15.82 -6.60 -19.20
C LEU A 70 -16.50 -7.52 -20.24
N SER A 71 -16.08 -8.79 -20.34
CA SER A 71 -16.71 -9.80 -21.21
C SER A 71 -17.95 -10.46 -20.63
N HIS A 72 -18.14 -10.48 -19.30
CA HIS A 72 -19.40 -10.92 -18.66
C HIS A 72 -20.44 -9.81 -18.62
N GLU A 73 -20.01 -8.54 -18.62
CA GLU A 73 -20.90 -7.40 -18.84
C GLU A 73 -21.60 -7.50 -20.20
N SER A 74 -20.87 -7.85 -21.26
CA SER A 74 -21.38 -7.74 -22.63
C SER A 74 -22.50 -8.71 -23.03
N LEU A 75 -22.74 -9.83 -22.32
CA LEU A 75 -23.60 -10.88 -22.87
C LEU A 75 -24.84 -11.33 -22.09
N ARG A 76 -25.03 -11.10 -20.77
CA ARG A 76 -26.24 -11.69 -20.13
C ARG A 76 -26.79 -11.14 -18.81
N LYS A 77 -26.07 -10.32 -18.02
CA LYS A 77 -26.51 -9.92 -16.66
C LYS A 77 -26.66 -8.41 -16.41
N GLN A 78 -26.47 -7.58 -17.43
CA GLN A 78 -26.13 -6.16 -17.27
C GLN A 78 -27.31 -5.20 -16.97
N ASN A 79 -28.58 -5.56 -17.16
CA ASN A 79 -29.63 -4.50 -17.13
C ASN A 79 -30.02 -3.98 -15.72
N ARG A 80 -30.00 -4.82 -14.67
CA ARG A 80 -30.39 -4.39 -13.29
C ARG A 80 -29.25 -4.33 -12.28
N PHE A 81 -28.36 -5.32 -12.27
CA PHE A 81 -27.25 -5.36 -11.30
C PHE A 81 -26.12 -4.41 -11.66
N SER A 82 -25.76 -4.31 -12.95
CA SER A 82 -24.74 -3.36 -13.43
C SER A 82 -25.14 -1.92 -13.13
N ARG A 83 -26.39 -1.54 -13.45
CA ARG A 83 -26.92 -0.20 -13.12
C ARG A 83 -26.97 0.08 -11.62
N ALA A 84 -27.19 -0.94 -10.78
CA ALA A 84 -27.16 -0.78 -9.33
C ALA A 84 -25.73 -0.58 -8.81
N SER A 85 -24.77 -1.37 -9.30
CA SER A 85 -23.35 -1.24 -8.97
C SER A 85 -22.74 0.06 -9.49
N GLU A 86 -23.07 0.48 -10.71
CA GLU A 86 -22.61 1.75 -11.30
C GLU A 86 -23.08 2.94 -10.47
N ARG A 87 -24.36 2.96 -10.06
CA ARG A 87 -24.89 3.98 -9.14
C ARG A 87 -24.25 3.92 -7.76
N PHE A 88 -23.90 2.72 -7.28
CA PHE A 88 -23.19 2.58 -6.01
C PHE A 88 -21.76 3.14 -6.12
N PHE A 89 -21.02 2.80 -7.17
CA PHE A 89 -19.68 3.33 -7.44
C PHE A 89 -19.70 4.84 -7.64
N GLU A 90 -20.60 5.38 -8.45
CA GLU A 90 -20.76 6.84 -8.59
C GLU A 90 -21.08 7.50 -7.26
N ARG A 91 -21.93 6.89 -6.42
CA ARG A 91 -22.26 7.42 -5.10
C ARG A 91 -21.04 7.40 -4.18
N VAL A 92 -20.24 6.33 -4.20
CA VAL A 92 -18.99 6.25 -3.42
C VAL A 92 -17.98 7.29 -3.91
N ILE A 93 -17.81 7.44 -5.23
CA ILE A 93 -16.91 8.44 -5.83
C ILE A 93 -17.36 9.86 -5.47
N ALA A 94 -18.66 10.16 -5.56
CA ALA A 94 -19.22 11.46 -5.22
C ALA A 94 -19.16 11.76 -3.71
N VAL A 95 -19.28 10.74 -2.86
CA VAL A 95 -19.05 10.87 -1.41
C VAL A 95 -17.57 11.13 -1.16
N TYR A 96 -16.68 10.33 -1.72
CA TYR A 96 -15.22 10.50 -1.61
C TYR A 96 -14.78 11.88 -2.08
N GLY A 97 -15.26 12.35 -3.23
CA GLY A 97 -14.99 13.70 -3.74
C GLY A 97 -15.46 14.79 -2.78
N ARG A 98 -16.63 14.63 -2.13
CA ARG A 98 -17.11 15.59 -1.12
C ARG A 98 -16.28 15.59 0.16
N TRP A 99 -15.85 14.42 0.64
CA TRP A 99 -14.96 14.32 1.79
C TRP A 99 -13.56 14.86 1.46
N LEU A 100 -13.03 14.50 0.31
CA LEU A 100 -11.74 14.95 -0.20
C LEU A 100 -11.74 16.47 -0.37
N SER A 101 -12.76 17.05 -1.02
CA SER A 101 -12.92 18.51 -1.12
C SER A 101 -13.10 19.17 0.24
N ARG A 102 -13.69 18.51 1.25
CA ARG A 102 -13.74 19.07 2.61
C ARG A 102 -12.37 19.09 3.29
N VAL A 103 -11.57 18.04 3.12
CA VAL A 103 -10.23 17.93 3.70
C VAL A 103 -9.24 18.85 2.97
N LEU A 104 -9.28 18.87 1.63
CA LEU A 104 -8.48 19.76 0.78
C LEU A 104 -8.96 21.22 0.75
N ASN A 105 -10.15 21.55 1.25
CA ASN A 105 -10.54 22.94 1.56
C ASN A 105 -10.21 23.34 3.00
N HIS A 106 -9.67 22.43 3.83
CA HIS A 106 -9.07 22.74 5.13
C HIS A 106 -7.52 22.64 5.22
N PRO A 107 -6.72 22.88 4.16
CA PRO A 107 -5.25 22.82 4.24
C PRO A 107 -4.69 23.99 5.06
N TRP A 108 -5.51 25.02 5.31
CA TRP A 108 -5.12 26.20 6.08
C TRP A 108 -5.01 25.93 7.59
N LEU A 109 -5.63 24.87 8.14
CA LEU A 109 -5.46 24.52 9.55
C LEU A 109 -4.11 23.83 9.83
N THR A 110 -3.56 23.11 8.86
CA THR A 110 -2.27 22.41 9.01
C THR A 110 -1.08 23.36 8.89
N LEU A 111 -1.21 24.41 8.07
CA LEU A 111 -0.20 25.48 7.97
C LEU A 111 -0.21 26.45 9.16
N ARG A 112 -1.34 26.60 9.88
CA ARG A 112 -1.45 27.53 11.02
C ARG A 112 -0.99 26.94 12.37
N ARG A 113 -0.65 25.65 12.42
CA ARG A 113 0.06 25.05 13.56
C ARG A 113 1.34 24.35 13.11
N ARG A 114 2.28 25.11 12.57
CA ARG A 114 3.65 24.96 13.05
C ARG A 114 3.85 25.97 14.18
N PRO A 115 3.70 25.59 15.46
CA PRO A 115 4.63 26.13 16.43
C PRO A 115 6.02 25.66 15.98
N GLU A 116 6.90 26.62 15.89
CA GLU A 116 8.31 26.49 15.55
C GLU A 116 8.98 25.78 16.74
N HIS A 117 8.83 24.45 16.82
CA HIS A 117 9.57 23.64 17.78
C HIS A 117 10.40 22.59 17.02
N PRO A 118 11.59 22.97 16.53
CA PRO A 118 12.57 22.04 15.96
C PRO A 118 13.21 21.11 17.03
N GLY A 119 12.44 20.66 18.03
CA GLY A 119 12.93 19.83 19.14
C GLY A 119 12.09 18.60 19.46
N ALA A 120 10.97 18.36 18.78
CA ALA A 120 10.06 17.26 19.11
C ALA A 120 10.28 15.95 18.33
N VAL A 121 11.32 15.88 17.52
CA VAL A 121 11.85 14.62 16.95
C VAL A 121 12.95 14.04 17.86
N ASP A 122 13.31 14.76 18.93
CA ASP A 122 14.42 14.45 19.84
C ASP A 122 13.98 14.00 21.25
N TYR A 123 12.73 13.54 21.42
CA TYR A 123 12.29 12.95 22.69
C TYR A 123 12.15 11.42 22.57
N PRO A 124 12.63 10.66 23.56
CA PRO A 124 13.83 9.87 23.34
C PRO A 124 13.49 8.37 23.26
N VAL A 125 14.10 7.69 22.28
CA VAL A 125 14.28 6.23 22.30
C VAL A 125 15.16 5.74 23.47
N GLY A 126 15.58 6.65 24.37
CA GLY A 126 16.31 6.40 25.61
C GLY A 126 15.46 6.27 26.88
N LEU A 127 14.12 6.15 26.79
CA LEU A 127 13.25 5.88 27.96
C LEU A 127 12.44 4.59 27.84
N TYR A 128 13.00 3.56 27.22
CA TYR A 128 12.59 2.19 27.51
C TYR A 128 13.19 1.79 28.86
N PRO A 129 12.39 1.56 29.91
CA PRO A 129 12.93 1.09 31.18
C PRO A 129 13.49 -0.32 30.99
N GLU A 130 14.82 -0.44 31.04
CA GLU A 130 15.53 -1.70 31.29
C GLU A 130 15.13 -2.26 32.67
N ARG A 131 13.95 -2.87 32.77
CA ARG A 131 13.53 -3.67 33.92
C ARG A 131 12.76 -4.89 33.46
N LEU A 132 13.44 -5.82 32.80
CA LEU A 132 12.97 -7.19 32.60
C LEU A 132 14.12 -8.21 32.54
N PHE A 133 15.13 -8.05 33.39
CA PHE A 133 16.03 -9.15 33.73
C PHE A 133 16.19 -9.19 35.24
N PRO A 134 15.71 -10.25 35.92
CA PRO A 134 16.12 -10.54 37.29
C PRO A 134 17.52 -11.17 37.26
N ASP A 135 18.47 -10.57 37.97
CA ASP A 135 19.78 -11.17 38.24
C ASP A 135 19.60 -12.49 39.00
N PRO A 136 20.21 -13.61 38.55
CA PRO A 136 20.31 -14.82 39.35
C PRO A 136 21.53 -14.72 40.26
N GLY A 137 21.31 -14.26 41.49
CA GLY A 137 22.29 -14.23 42.58
C GLY A 137 21.63 -14.48 43.92
#